data_AF-A0A929BRN9-F1
#
_entry.id   AF-A0A929BRN9-F1
#
_cell.length_a   1.000
_cell.length_b   1.000
_cell.length_c   1.000
_cell.angle_alpha   90.00
_cell.angle_beta   90.00
_cell.angle_gamma   90.00
#
_symmetry.space_group_name_H-M   'P 1'
#
loop_
_entity.id
_entity.type
_entity.pdbx_description
1 polymer ?
#
loop_
_entity_poly.entity_id
_entity_poly.type
_entity_poly.pdbx_seq_one_letter_code
_entity_poly.pdbx_strand_id
1 'polypeptide(L)'
;LPNVMPYVAINFFTIMRGAITASVGLMFLGLIPFKATNWGMMLSLAAWQTGAIYVPKALFYFGSPMACIILFQLGAFFFAGGLDEVLDPRLRAV
;
A
#
# COMPACT_ATOMS: atom_id res chain seq x y z
N LEU A 1 20.35 3.88 24.28
CA LEU A 1 19.66 2.88 23.44
C LEU A 1 19.97 3.13 21.95
N PRO A 2 21.19 2.86 21.46
CA PRO A 2 21.64 3.36 20.15
C PRO A 2 21.29 2.47 18.95
N ASN A 3 20.73 1.27 19.15
CA ASN A 3 20.57 0.26 18.08
C ASN A 3 19.11 -0.19 17.83
N VAL A 4 18.12 0.51 18.40
CA VAL A 4 16.70 0.14 18.26
C VAL A 4 15.97 0.98 17.20
N MET A 5 16.51 2.14 16.83
CA MET A 5 15.88 3.07 15.90
C MET A 5 15.66 2.46 14.49
N PRO A 6 16.66 1.81 13.86
CA PRO A 6 16.48 1.19 12.54
C PRO A 6 15.42 0.08 12.59
N TYR A 7 15.45 -0.73 13.65
CA TYR A 7 14.50 -1.82 13.85
C TYR A 7 13.06 -1.32 13.99
N VAL A 8 12.82 -0.27 14.79
CA VAL A 8 11.48 0.32 14.96
C VAL A 8 10.98 0.90 13.64
N ALA A 9 11.86 1.58 12.88
CA ALA A 9 11.54 2.14 11.57
C ALA A 9 11.10 1.06 10.56
N ILE A 10 11.88 -0.02 10.42
CA ILE A 10 11.56 -1.12 9.50
C ILE A 10 10.23 -1.80 9.89
N ASN A 11 10.03 -2.05 11.19
CA ASN A 11 8.78 -2.63 11.67
C ASN A 11 7.57 -1.72 11.42
N PHE A 12 7.72 -0.42 11.61
CA PHE A 12 6.67 0.55 11.33
C PHE A 12 6.22 0.49 9.86
N PHE A 13 7.16 0.48 8.90
CA PHE A 13 6.81 0.36 7.48
C PHE A 13 6.19 -0.99 7.13
N THR A 14 6.63 -2.06 7.78
CA THR A 14 6.07 -3.40 7.59
C THR A 14 4.61 -3.45 8.04
N ILE A 15 4.32 -2.95 9.24
CA ILE A 15 2.96 -2.87 9.79
C ILE A 15 2.08 -1.95 8.96
N MET A 16 2.58 -0.77 8.57
CA MET A 16 1.85 0.19 7.73
C MET A 16 1.42 -0.43 6.39
N ARG A 17 2.36 -1.10 5.69
CA ARG A 17 2.06 -1.79 4.43
C ARG A 17 1.02 -2.88 4.64
N GLY A 18 1.13 -3.66 5.71
CA GLY A 18 0.14 -4.67 6.09
C GLY A 18 -1.25 -4.07 6.35
N ALA A 19 -1.32 -2.96 7.10
CA ALA A 19 -2.56 -2.29 7.44
C ALA A 19 -3.29 -1.74 6.20
N ILE A 20 -2.57 -1.16 5.24
CA ILE A 20 -3.16 -0.65 4.00
C ILE A 20 -3.68 -1.81 3.14
N THR A 21 -2.91 -2.88 2.97
CA THR A 21 -3.36 -4.07 2.23
C THR A 21 -4.59 -4.70 2.89
N ALA A 22 -4.61 -4.80 4.22
CA ALA A 22 -5.76 -5.31 4.97
C ALA A 22 -6.98 -4.39 4.79
N SER A 23 -6.80 -3.08 4.91
CA SER A 23 -7.88 -2.10 4.70
C SER A 23 -8.50 -2.21 3.31
N VAL A 24 -7.67 -2.27 2.26
CA VAL A 24 -8.15 -2.45 0.88
C VAL A 24 -8.86 -3.80 0.74
N GLY A 25 -8.32 -4.87 1.31
CA GLY A 25 -8.93 -6.20 1.31
C GLY A 25 -10.31 -6.22 1.98
N LEU A 26 -10.46 -5.59 3.15
CA LEU A 26 -11.75 -5.48 3.83
C LEU A 26 -12.78 -4.71 3.00
N MET A 27 -12.39 -3.58 2.40
CA MET A 27 -13.25 -2.80 1.53
C MET A 27 -13.65 -3.58 0.27
N PHE A 28 -12.72 -4.35 -0.29
CA PHE A 28 -12.94 -5.18 -1.46
C PHE A 28 -13.92 -6.32 -1.20
N LEU A 29 -13.82 -6.95 -0.03
CA LEU A 29 -14.75 -7.97 0.44
C LEU A 29 -16.13 -7.40 0.84
N GLY A 30 -16.29 -6.07 0.88
CA GLY A 30 -17.55 -5.43 1.28
C GLY A 30 -17.83 -5.49 2.78
N LEU A 31 -16.80 -5.70 3.60
CA LEU A 31 -16.93 -5.81 5.07
C LEU A 31 -17.00 -4.43 5.78
N ILE A 32 -16.96 -3.34 5.02
CA ILE A 32 -16.94 -1.95 5.49
C ILE A 32 -18.04 -1.18 4.72
N PRO A 33 -18.68 -0.15 5.32
CA PRO A 33 -19.72 0.63 4.65
C PRO A 33 -19.31 1.16 3.28
N PHE A 34 -20.24 1.08 2.33
CA PHE A 34 -20.01 1.45 0.94
C PHE A 34 -19.66 2.94 0.79
N LYS A 35 -18.50 3.20 0.17
CA LYS A 35 -18.15 4.51 -0.40
C LYS A 35 -17.48 4.29 -1.75
N ALA A 36 -18.00 4.94 -2.79
CA ALA A 36 -17.51 4.78 -4.16
C ALA A 36 -16.04 5.24 -4.35
N THR A 37 -15.50 6.05 -3.43
CA THR A 37 -14.11 6.53 -3.46
C THR A 37 -13.11 5.55 -2.81
N ASN A 38 -13.57 4.50 -2.16
CA ASN A 38 -12.70 3.52 -1.50
C ASN A 38 -12.02 2.63 -2.55
N TRP A 39 -10.70 2.56 -2.56
CA TRP A 39 -9.95 1.79 -3.57
C TRP A 39 -10.34 0.30 -3.60
N GLY A 40 -10.53 -0.34 -2.45
CA GLY A 40 -10.99 -1.73 -2.41
C GLY A 40 -12.39 -1.91 -3.01
N MET A 41 -13.29 -0.95 -2.80
CA MET A 41 -14.62 -0.97 -3.39
C MET A 41 -14.57 -0.74 -4.90
N MET A 42 -13.73 0.19 -5.38
CA MET A 42 -13.52 0.40 -6.81
C MET A 42 -13.06 -0.90 -7.50
N LEU A 43 -12.13 -1.63 -6.88
CA LEU A 43 -11.67 -2.93 -7.37
C LEU A 43 -12.77 -4.01 -7.35
N SER A 44 -13.57 -4.07 -6.29
CA SER A 44 -14.71 -4.99 -6.14
C SER A 44 -15.83 -4.72 -7.16
N LEU A 45 -16.12 -3.44 -7.43
CA LEU A 45 -17.06 -3.06 -8.47
C LEU A 45 -16.55 -3.44 -9.86
N ALA A 46 -15.25 -3.26 -10.10
CA ALA A 46 -14.64 -3.48 -11.40
C ALA A 46 -14.62 -4.96 -11.83
N ALA A 47 -14.31 -5.89 -10.92
CA ALA A 47 -14.26 -7.31 -11.29
C ALA A 47 -15.55 -8.11 -11.06
N TRP A 48 -16.45 -7.68 -10.17
CA TRP A 48 -17.64 -8.48 -9.83
C TRP A 48 -18.94 -7.90 -10.38
N GLN A 49 -19.10 -6.57 -10.37
CA GLN A 49 -20.42 -5.95 -10.63
C GLN A 49 -20.56 -5.33 -12.01
N THR A 50 -19.52 -4.64 -12.48
CA THR A 50 -19.62 -3.80 -13.70
C THR A 50 -19.08 -4.49 -14.94
N GLY A 51 -18.36 -5.60 -14.80
CA GLY A 51 -17.63 -6.20 -15.91
C GLY A 51 -16.62 -5.24 -16.55
N ALA A 52 -16.18 -4.21 -15.82
CA ALA A 52 -15.29 -3.16 -16.30
C ALA A 52 -13.99 -3.70 -16.89
N ILE A 53 -13.55 -4.89 -16.46
CA ILE A 53 -12.39 -5.60 -17.02
C ILE A 53 -12.58 -5.93 -18.51
N TYR A 54 -13.80 -6.17 -18.96
CA TYR A 54 -14.13 -6.51 -20.35
C TYR A 54 -14.36 -5.28 -21.23
N VAL A 55 -14.45 -4.08 -20.63
CA VAL A 55 -14.67 -2.82 -21.35
C VAL A 55 -13.34 -2.05 -21.39
N PRO A 56 -12.69 -1.88 -22.56
CA PRO A 56 -11.38 -1.23 -22.65
C PRO A 56 -11.31 0.16 -22.01
N LYS A 57 -12.41 0.92 -22.05
CA LYS A 57 -12.52 2.25 -21.43
C LYS A 57 -12.56 2.22 -19.90
N ALA A 58 -13.03 1.12 -19.31
CA ALA A 58 -13.14 0.98 -17.86
C ALA A 58 -11.89 0.35 -17.22
N LEU A 59 -10.89 -0.03 -18.03
CA LEU A 59 -9.57 -0.46 -17.56
C LEU A 59 -8.87 0.62 -16.72
N PHE A 60 -9.06 1.90 -17.04
CA PHE A 60 -8.50 3.00 -16.24
C PHE A 60 -9.12 3.09 -14.85
N TYR A 61 -10.42 2.79 -14.72
CA TYR A 61 -11.10 2.77 -13.44
C TYR A 61 -10.57 1.65 -12.52
N PHE A 62 -10.20 0.51 -13.10
CA PHE A 62 -9.56 -0.58 -12.39
C PHE A 62 -8.07 -0.32 -12.12
N GLY A 63 -7.34 0.19 -13.12
CA GLY A 63 -5.90 0.39 -13.06
C GLY A 63 -5.48 1.55 -12.14
N SER A 64 -6.32 2.58 -11.99
CA SER A 64 -6.04 3.73 -11.11
C SER A 64 -5.81 3.32 -9.64
N PRO A 65 -6.74 2.63 -8.95
CA PRO A 65 -6.51 2.21 -7.56
C PRO A 65 -5.35 1.22 -7.44
N MET A 66 -5.14 0.33 -8.43
CA MET A 66 -3.97 -0.57 -8.43
C MET A 66 -2.65 0.20 -8.50
N ALA A 67 -2.55 1.17 -9.41
CA ALA A 67 -1.34 1.98 -9.57
C ALA A 67 -1.06 2.79 -8.30
N CYS A 68 -2.08 3.39 -7.68
CA CYS A 68 -1.93 4.11 -6.41
C CYS A 68 -1.42 3.21 -5.29
N ILE A 69 -1.98 2.00 -5.16
CA ILE A 69 -1.55 0.99 -4.18
C ILE A 69 -0.07 0.64 -4.41
N ILE A 70 0.30 0.24 -5.64
CA ILE A 70 1.67 -0.14 -6.00
C ILE A 70 2.66 1.01 -5.71
N LEU A 71 2.34 2.22 -6.17
CA LEU A 71 3.19 3.40 -5.95
C LEU A 71 3.37 3.70 -4.46
N PHE A 72 2.30 3.57 -3.67
CA PHE A 72 2.38 3.74 -2.23
C PHE A 72 3.31 2.69 -1.60
N GLN A 73 3.15 1.40 -1.95
CA GLN A 73 4.02 0.36 -1.39
C GLN A 73 5.47 0.49 -1.83
N LEU A 74 5.73 0.87 -3.08
CA LEU A 74 7.08 1.13 -3.57
C LEU A 74 7.70 2.33 -2.87
N GLY A 75 6.94 3.43 -2.70
CA GLY A 75 7.39 4.60 -1.95
C GLY A 75 7.73 4.26 -0.49
N ALA A 76 6.87 3.49 0.17
CA ALA A 76 7.13 3.00 1.53
C ALA A 76 8.36 2.08 1.60
N PHE A 77 8.57 1.24 0.58
CA PHE A 77 9.73 0.36 0.50
C PHE A 77 11.04 1.14 0.34
N PHE A 78 11.09 2.07 -0.62
CA PHE A 78 12.27 2.92 -0.82
C PHE A 78 12.55 3.81 0.39
N PHE A 79 11.50 4.35 1.01
CA PHE A 79 11.66 5.17 2.22
C PHE A 79 12.21 4.34 3.38
N ALA A 80 11.73 3.11 3.57
CA ALA A 80 12.27 2.22 4.60
C ALA A 80 13.75 1.89 4.36
N GLY A 81 14.13 1.61 3.10
CA GLY A 81 15.52 1.35 2.73
C GLY A 81 16.44 2.54 2.93
N GLY A 82 16.02 3.75 2.51
CA GLY A 82 16.81 4.97 2.73
C GLY A 82 16.91 5.34 4.21
N LEU A 83 15.87 5.06 5.00
CA LEU A 83 15.91 5.29 6.44
C LEU A 83 16.84 4.30 7.15
N ASP A 84 16.94 3.05 6.69
CA ASP A 84 17.89 2.07 7.21
C ASP A 84 19.34 2.54 7.00
N GLU A 85 19.65 3.02 5.79
CA GLU A 85 20.98 3.60 5.48
C GLU A 85 21.30 4.84 6.32
N VAL A 86 20.33 5.74 6.52
CA VAL A 86 20.55 6.96 7.32
C VAL A 86 20.74 6.65 8.80
N LEU A 87 20.03 5.65 9.32
CA LEU A 87 20.04 5.29 10.74
C LEU A 87 21.12 4.27 11.11
N ASP A 88 21.75 3.59 10.15
CA ASP A 88 22.83 2.64 10.44
C ASP A 88 24.05 3.37 11.03
N PRO A 89 24.38 3.14 12.32
CA PRO A 89 25.54 3.78 12.95
C PRO A 89 26.87 3.28 12.36
N ARG A 90 26.88 2.08 11.74
CA ARG A 90 28.10 1.45 11.20
C ARG A 90 28.65 2.20 9.99
N LEU A 91 27.77 2.81 9.19
CA LEU A 91 28.15 3.66 8.06
C LEU A 91 28.78 5.00 8.50
N ARG A 92 28.67 5.35 9.79
CA ARG A 92 29.15 6.63 10.36
C ARG A 92 30.35 6.46 11.30
N ALA A 93 30.80 5.23 11.57
CA ALA A 93 31.82 4.94 12.59
C ALA A 93 33.27 4.98 12.07
N VAL A 94 33.56 5.74 11.00
CA VAL A 94 34.91 5.97 10.47
C VAL A 94 35.36 7.41 10.75
#